data_AF-A0A7S3JEP6-F1
#
_entry.id   AF-A0A7S3JEP6-F1
#
_cell.length_a   1.000
_cell.length_b   1.000
_cell.length_c   1.000
_cell.angle_alpha   90.00
_cell.angle_beta   90.00
_cell.angle_gamma   90.00
#
_symmetry.space_group_name_H-M   'P 1'
#
loop_
_entity.id
_entity.type
_entity.pdbx_description
1 polymer ?
#
loop_
_entity_poly.entity_id
_entity_poly.type
_entity_poly.pdbx_seq_one_letter_code
_entity_poly.pdbx_strand_id
1 'polypeptide(L)'
;AINNDYMNENLNERDEEIDHRDMNLMTNENENEDEFQIAVSEIFGALFMTHKNDCGYLLRLLFEKVLPLYLDIVPLPNKKRFALYVIVDMIEHLGYDIIREQYEACMDYLTIYAKSEVTALRQSA
;
A
#
# COMPACT_ATOMS: atom_id res chain seq x y z
N ALA A 1 21.86 1.71 -52.26
CA ALA A 1 21.55 2.52 -51.05
C ALA A 1 20.41 1.85 -50.29
N ILE A 2 20.68 0.73 -49.59
CA ILE A 2 19.63 -0.07 -48.91
C ILE A 2 19.92 -0.24 -47.39
N ASN A 3 21.01 0.31 -46.86
CA ASN A 3 21.49 -0.12 -45.53
C ASN A 3 21.21 0.82 -44.34
N ASN A 4 20.46 1.91 -44.50
CA ASN A 4 20.17 2.80 -43.37
C ASN A 4 18.78 2.58 -42.75
N ASP A 5 17.72 2.39 -43.54
CA ASP A 5 16.37 2.20 -42.99
C ASP A 5 16.20 0.87 -42.26
N TYR A 6 16.70 -0.25 -42.81
CA TYR A 6 16.64 -1.55 -42.15
C TYR A 6 17.43 -1.61 -40.83
N MET A 7 18.55 -0.90 -40.73
CA MET A 7 19.33 -0.83 -39.49
C MET A 7 18.61 0.01 -38.42
N ASN A 8 17.89 1.05 -38.84
CA ASN A 8 17.15 1.94 -37.94
C ASN A 8 15.86 1.30 -37.42
N GLU A 9 15.13 0.56 -38.27
CA GLU A 9 13.96 -0.23 -37.86
C GLU A 9 14.35 -1.33 -36.87
N ASN A 10 15.44 -2.06 -37.12
CA ASN A 10 15.93 -3.10 -36.20
C ASN A 10 16.47 -2.55 -34.87
N LEU A 11 16.90 -1.28 -34.83
CA LEU A 11 17.32 -0.60 -33.60
C LEU A 11 16.10 -0.17 -32.78
N ASN A 12 15.11 0.45 -33.44
CA ASN A 12 13.86 0.84 -32.79
C ASN A 12 13.08 -0.37 -32.26
N GLU A 13 13.00 -1.47 -33.00
CA GLU A 13 12.33 -2.69 -32.54
C GLU A 13 13.01 -3.29 -31.30
N ARG A 14 14.35 -3.22 -31.21
CA ARG A 14 15.08 -3.68 -30.00
C ARG A 14 14.90 -2.75 -28.82
N ASP A 15 14.91 -1.44 -29.05
CA ASP A 15 14.70 -0.46 -27.99
C ASP A 15 13.27 -0.57 -27.43
N GLU A 16 12.26 -0.77 -28.29
CA GLU A 16 10.87 -1.03 -27.89
C GLU A 16 10.72 -2.37 -27.13
N GLU A 17 11.42 -3.43 -27.53
CA GLU A 17 11.43 -4.71 -26.82
C GLU A 17 12.09 -4.61 -25.43
N ILE A 18 13.16 -3.82 -25.30
CA ILE A 18 13.83 -3.56 -24.02
C ILE A 18 12.91 -2.76 -23.10
N ASP A 19 12.31 -1.68 -23.59
CA ASP A 19 11.36 -0.86 -22.82
C ASP A 19 10.13 -1.69 -22.37
N HIS A 20 9.61 -2.55 -23.24
CA HIS A 20 8.52 -3.46 -22.87
C HIS A 20 8.92 -4.47 -21.79
N ARG A 21 10.13 -5.02 -21.87
CA ARG A 21 10.64 -5.95 -20.86
C ARG A 21 10.82 -5.28 -19.52
N ASP A 22 11.38 -4.07 -19.50
CA ASP A 22 11.59 -3.30 -18.28
C ASP A 22 10.26 -2.88 -17.64
N MET A 23 9.28 -2.44 -18.44
CA MET A 23 7.92 -2.16 -17.97
C MET A 23 7.24 -3.39 -17.35
N ASN A 24 7.40 -4.57 -17.95
CA ASN A 24 6.86 -5.81 -17.40
C ASN A 24 7.53 -6.21 -16.09
N LEU A 25 8.85 -6.02 -15.97
CA LEU A 25 9.58 -6.27 -14.72
C LEU A 25 9.09 -5.33 -13.61
N MET A 26 8.96 -4.03 -13.89
CA MET A 26 8.44 -3.06 -12.91
C MET A 26 7.00 -3.37 -12.47
N THR A 27 6.16 -3.83 -13.40
CA THR A 27 4.77 -4.22 -13.09
C THR A 27 4.74 -5.41 -12.14
N ASN A 28 5.53 -6.46 -12.43
CA ASN A 28 5.63 -7.63 -11.56
C ASN A 28 6.19 -7.30 -10.17
N GLU A 29 7.17 -6.38 -10.09
CA GLU A 29 7.71 -5.93 -8.81
C GLU A 29 6.65 -5.22 -7.96
N ASN A 30 5.81 -4.38 -8.57
CA ASN A 30 4.71 -3.71 -7.87
C ASN A 30 3.66 -4.71 -7.37
N GLU A 31 3.29 -5.71 -8.19
CA GLU A 31 2.36 -6.76 -7.79
C GLU A 31 2.89 -7.58 -6.60
N ASN A 32 4.17 -7.99 -6.66
CA ASN A 32 4.83 -8.68 -5.56
C ASN A 32 4.86 -7.83 -4.28
N GLU A 33 5.11 -6.52 -4.41
CA GLU A 33 5.12 -5.61 -3.28
C GLU A 33 3.71 -5.43 -2.67
N ASP A 34 2.66 -5.42 -3.48
CA ASP A 34 1.27 -5.37 -3.01
C ASP A 34 0.88 -6.64 -2.26
N GLU A 35 1.21 -7.82 -2.79
CA GLU A 35 0.98 -9.10 -2.11
C GLU A 35 1.73 -9.16 -0.77
N PHE A 36 2.97 -8.69 -0.75
CA PHE A 36 3.76 -8.60 0.47
C PHE A 36 3.10 -7.70 1.52
N GLN A 37 2.60 -6.52 1.11
CA GLN A 37 1.91 -5.61 2.02
C GLN A 37 0.61 -6.22 2.58
N ILE A 38 -0.16 -6.93 1.76
CA ILE A 38 -1.35 -7.65 2.23
C ILE A 38 -0.96 -8.67 3.31
N ALA A 39 0.03 -9.52 3.05
CA ALA A 39 0.50 -10.50 4.02
C ALA A 39 0.99 -9.84 5.33
N VAL A 40 1.69 -8.70 5.25
CA VAL A 40 2.11 -7.94 6.43
C VAL A 40 0.91 -7.39 7.21
N SER A 41 -0.11 -6.86 6.53
CA SER A 41 -1.32 -6.37 7.21
C SER A 41 -2.06 -7.49 7.96
N GLU A 42 -2.18 -8.68 7.36
CA GLU A 42 -2.79 -9.85 8.01
C GLU A 42 -2.02 -10.29 9.27
N ILE A 43 -0.68 -10.21 9.24
CA ILE A 43 0.16 -10.49 10.42
C ILE A 43 -0.13 -9.46 11.53
N PHE A 44 -0.27 -8.18 11.19
CA PHE A 44 -0.65 -7.16 12.17
C PHE A 44 -2.04 -7.42 12.74
N GLY A 45 -3.04 -7.74 11.92
CA GLY A 45 -4.37 -8.12 12.39
C GLY A 45 -4.32 -9.31 13.35
N ALA A 46 -3.58 -10.37 13.00
CA ALA A 46 -3.39 -11.53 13.87
C ALA A 46 -2.72 -11.17 15.22
N LEU A 47 -1.71 -10.29 15.20
CA LEU A 47 -1.06 -9.79 16.41
C LEU A 47 -2.02 -8.97 17.27
N PHE A 48 -2.78 -8.05 16.68
CA PHE A 48 -3.78 -7.26 17.40
C PHE A 48 -4.87 -8.14 17.98
N MET A 49 -5.32 -9.18 17.27
CA MET A 49 -6.33 -10.10 17.78
C MET A 49 -5.83 -10.89 18.99
N THR A 50 -4.58 -11.37 18.95
CA THR A 50 -4.06 -12.36 19.91
C THR A 50 -3.23 -11.76 21.06
N HIS A 51 -2.59 -10.61 20.85
CA HIS A 51 -1.64 -9.99 21.79
C HIS A 51 -1.98 -8.50 22.04
N LYS A 52 -3.27 -8.19 22.15
CA LYS A 52 -3.83 -6.83 22.29
C LYS A 52 -3.01 -5.89 23.20
N ASN A 53 -2.81 -6.31 24.44
CA ASN A 53 -2.16 -5.49 25.48
C ASN A 53 -0.64 -5.35 25.28
N ASP A 54 -0.03 -6.23 24.48
CA ASP A 54 1.42 -6.24 24.23
C ASP A 54 1.80 -5.44 22.98
N CYS A 55 0.81 -4.98 22.20
CA CYS A 55 1.03 -4.25 20.95
C CYS A 55 1.43 -2.78 21.15
N GLY A 56 1.56 -2.27 22.37
CA GLY A 56 1.77 -0.84 22.64
C GLY A 56 2.97 -0.21 21.91
N TYR A 57 4.12 -0.90 21.87
CA TYR A 57 5.29 -0.41 21.14
C TYR A 57 5.08 -0.42 19.61
N LEU A 58 4.41 -1.45 19.10
CA LEU A 58 4.08 -1.57 17.69
C LEU A 58 3.13 -0.44 17.26
N LEU A 59 2.09 -0.17 18.05
CA LEU A 59 1.15 0.93 17.80
C LEU A 59 1.88 2.27 17.72
N ARG A 60 2.79 2.53 18.66
CA ARG A 60 3.60 3.75 18.62
C ARG A 60 4.37 3.87 17.31
N LEU A 61 5.04 2.81 16.87
CA LEU A 61 5.77 2.82 15.58
C LEU A 61 4.85 3.01 14.38
N LEU A 62 3.67 2.39 14.39
CA LEU A 62 2.70 2.54 13.32
C LEU A 62 2.24 3.99 13.20
N PHE A 63 1.83 4.61 14.30
CA PHE A 63 1.34 6.00 14.28
C PHE A 63 2.44 7.04 14.05
N GLU A 64 3.64 6.85 14.59
CA GLU A 64 4.71 7.85 14.45
C GLU A 64 5.43 7.77 13.10
N LYS A 65 5.43 6.61 12.43
CA LYS A 65 6.28 6.39 11.26
C LYS A 65 5.55 5.80 10.07
N VAL A 66 4.85 4.68 10.26
CA VAL A 66 4.32 3.90 9.13
C VAL A 66 3.07 4.54 8.54
N LEU A 67 2.06 4.82 9.35
CA LEU A 67 0.79 5.37 8.87
C LEU A 67 0.97 6.75 8.22
N PRO A 68 1.69 7.72 8.80
CA PRO A 68 1.91 9.00 8.12
C PRO A 68 2.58 8.81 6.76
N LEU A 69 3.60 7.95 6.69
CA LEU A 69 4.29 7.66 5.43
C LEU A 69 3.34 7.08 4.38
N TYR A 70 2.52 6.09 4.74
CA TYR A 70 1.67 5.39 3.75
C TYR A 70 0.37 6.14 3.43
N LEU A 71 -0.05 7.08 4.28
CA LEU A 71 -1.25 7.90 4.07
C LEU A 71 -0.95 9.23 3.37
N ASP A 72 0.20 9.86 3.63
CA ASP A 72 0.60 11.15 3.01
C ASP A 72 1.24 10.98 1.62
N ILE A 73 1.71 9.78 1.26
CA ILE A 73 2.38 9.58 -0.03
C ILE A 73 1.39 9.75 -1.21
N VAL A 74 1.78 10.67 -2.10
CA VAL A 74 1.27 10.89 -3.46
C VAL A 74 1.23 9.57 -4.25
N PRO A 75 0.42 9.47 -5.32
CA PRO A 75 -0.92 8.91 -5.35
C PRO A 75 -1.00 7.37 -5.33
N LEU A 76 -0.02 6.60 -4.82
CA LEU A 76 -0.05 5.13 -4.95
C LEU A 76 -1.19 4.52 -4.10
N PRO A 77 -2.28 4.03 -4.72
CA PRO A 77 -3.45 3.59 -3.96
C PRO A 77 -3.16 2.38 -3.09
N ASN A 78 -2.24 1.49 -3.51
CA ASN A 78 -1.97 0.27 -2.77
C ASN A 78 -1.28 0.51 -1.43
N LYS A 79 -0.37 1.50 -1.36
CA LYS A 79 0.24 1.94 -0.09
C LYS A 79 -0.82 2.44 0.89
N LYS A 80 -1.79 3.21 0.38
CA LYS A 80 -2.91 3.69 1.19
C LYS A 80 -3.82 2.55 1.63
N ARG A 81 -4.11 1.57 0.76
CA ARG A 81 -4.88 0.36 1.13
C ARG A 81 -4.23 -0.39 2.27
N PHE A 82 -2.92 -0.61 2.21
CA PHE A 82 -2.18 -1.23 3.30
C PHE A 82 -2.39 -0.50 4.63
N ALA A 83 -2.21 0.83 4.64
CA ALA A 83 -2.41 1.63 5.85
C ALA A 83 -3.85 1.51 6.38
N LEU A 84 -4.84 1.51 5.48
CA LEU A 84 -6.25 1.37 5.83
C LEU A 84 -6.56 -0.01 6.43
N TYR A 85 -6.03 -1.11 5.88
CA TYR A 85 -6.19 -2.45 6.45
C TYR A 85 -5.66 -2.51 7.88
N VAL A 86 -4.46 -1.94 8.11
CA VAL A 86 -3.90 -1.88 9.46
C VAL A 86 -4.78 -1.04 10.40
N ILE A 87 -5.35 0.08 9.93
CA ILE A 87 -6.26 0.92 10.74
C ILE A 87 -7.55 0.18 11.09
N VAL A 88 -8.16 -0.51 10.13
CA VAL A 88 -9.37 -1.31 10.34
C VAL A 88 -9.11 -2.38 11.40
N ASP A 89 -8.02 -3.15 11.26
CA ASP A 89 -7.68 -4.20 12.23
C ASP A 89 -7.38 -3.65 13.63
N MET A 90 -6.72 -2.48 13.73
CA MET A 90 -6.51 -1.82 15.01
C MET A 90 -7.85 -1.49 15.68
N ILE A 91 -8.80 -0.90 14.95
CA ILE A 91 -10.12 -0.56 15.50
C ILE A 91 -10.89 -1.84 15.86
N GLU A 92 -10.93 -2.83 14.97
CA GLU A 92 -11.69 -4.07 15.16
C GLU A 92 -11.19 -4.86 16.37
N HIS A 93 -9.88 -5.02 16.50
CA HIS A 93 -9.31 -5.94 17.47
C HIS A 93 -8.87 -5.26 18.77
N LEU A 94 -8.33 -4.05 18.72
CA LEU A 94 -7.86 -3.34 19.92
C LEU A 94 -8.95 -2.50 20.56
N GLY A 95 -9.85 -1.95 19.74
CA GLY A 95 -10.99 -1.16 20.17
C GLY A 95 -10.61 0.17 20.83
N TYR A 96 -11.64 0.93 21.22
CA TYR A 96 -11.49 2.28 21.77
C TYR A 96 -10.62 2.34 23.03
N ASP A 97 -10.62 1.29 23.87
CA ASP A 97 -9.91 1.33 25.15
C ASP A 97 -8.39 1.32 24.99
N ILE A 98 -7.86 0.64 23.97
CA ILE A 98 -6.41 0.52 23.74
C ILE A 98 -5.88 1.67 22.87
N ILE A 99 -6.59 2.01 21.79
CA ILE A 99 -6.15 3.07 20.85
C ILE A 99 -6.83 4.42 21.11
N ARG A 100 -7.30 4.66 22.34
CA ARG A 100 -8.13 5.83 22.69
C ARG A 100 -7.61 7.14 22.13
N GLU A 101 -6.31 7.40 22.30
CA GLU A 101 -5.68 8.67 21.91
C GLU A 101 -5.64 8.85 20.39
N GLN A 102 -5.62 7.77 19.62
CA GLN A 102 -5.51 7.77 18.16
C GLN A 102 -6.83 7.43 17.46
N TYR A 103 -7.86 7.01 18.21
CA TYR A 103 -9.12 6.52 17.67
C TYR A 103 -9.79 7.54 16.74
N GLU A 104 -9.86 8.81 17.16
CA GLU A 104 -10.45 9.88 16.33
C GLU A 104 -9.68 10.05 15.02
N ALA A 105 -8.35 10.08 15.07
CA ALA A 105 -7.52 10.18 13.87
C ALA A 105 -7.72 8.99 12.92
N CYS A 106 -7.84 7.77 13.46
CA CYS A 106 -8.17 6.59 12.66
C CYS A 106 -9.52 6.74 11.95
N MET A 107 -10.56 7.16 12.68
CA MET A 107 -11.89 7.36 12.10
C MET A 107 -11.92 8.48 11.05
N ASP A 108 -11.14 9.53 11.25
CA ASP A 108 -10.98 10.62 10.27
C ASP A 108 -10.38 10.09 8.97
N TYR A 109 -9.30 9.29 9.04
CA TYR A 109 -8.73 8.66 7.85
C TYR A 109 -9.74 7.77 7.13
N LEU A 110 -10.43 6.87 7.85
CA LEU A 110 -11.45 6.02 7.24
C LEU A 110 -12.55 6.84 6.57
N THR A 111 -13.02 7.92 7.23
CA THR A 111 -14.06 8.80 6.69
C THR A 111 -13.63 9.53 5.42
N ILE A 112 -12.37 9.96 5.35
CA ILE A 112 -11.77 10.58 4.17
C ILE A 112 -11.74 9.57 3.02
N TYR A 113 -11.22 8.37 3.27
CA TYR A 113 -10.98 7.38 2.22
C TYR A 113 -12.23 6.62 1.77
N ALA A 114 -13.25 6.50 2.63
CA ALA A 114 -14.58 5.99 2.27
C ALA A 114 -15.25 6.83 1.15
N LYS A 115 -14.83 8.08 0.97
CA LYS A 115 -15.31 9.01 -0.08
C LYS A 115 -14.34 9.17 -1.24
N SER A 116 -13.26 8.38 -1.29
CA SER A 116 -12.26 8.45 -2.36
C SER A 116 -12.87 8.16 -3.73
N GLU A 117 -12.40 8.79 -4.80
CA GLU A 117 -12.76 8.44 -6.18
C GLU A 117 -12.25 7.04 -6.57
N VAL A 118 -11.18 6.56 -5.91
CA VAL A 118 -10.61 5.24 -6.14
C VAL A 118 -11.41 4.18 -5.37
N THR A 119 -12.11 3.31 -6.11
CA THR A 119 -12.95 2.24 -5.54
C THR A 119 -12.23 1.36 -4.53
N ALA A 120 -10.98 0.98 -4.82
CA ALA A 120 -10.22 0.11 -3.93
C ALA A 120 -9.91 0.78 -2.58
N LEU A 121 -9.76 2.11 -2.54
CA LEU A 121 -9.60 2.85 -1.29
C LEU A 121 -10.92 2.92 -0.51
N ARG A 122 -12.05 3.13 -1.20
CA ARG A 122 -13.37 3.09 -0.54
C ARG A 122 -13.70 1.73 0.04
N GLN A 123 -13.28 0.64 -0.60
CA GLN A 123 -13.51 -0.71 -0.09
C GLN A 123 -12.61 -1.08 1.08
N SER A 124 -11.47 -0.40 1.23
CA SER A 124 -10.51 -0.65 2.30
C SER A 124 -10.77 0.19 3.54
N ALA A 125 -11.66 1.19 3.44
CA ALA A 125 -12.00 2.15 4.50
C ALA A 125 -13.45 1.91 4.98
#